data_AF-A0A7K1C7D7-F1
#
_entry.id   AF-A0A7K1C7D7-F1
#
_cell.length_a   1.000
_cell.length_b   1.000
_cell.length_c   1.000
_cell.angle_alpha   90.00
_cell.angle_beta   90.00
_cell.angle_gamma   90.00
#
_symmetry.space_group_name_H-M   'P 1'
#
loop_
_entity.id
_entity.type
_entity.pdbx_description
1 polymer ?
#
loop_
_entity_poly.entity_id
_entity_poly.type
_entity_poly.pdbx_seq_one_letter_code
_entity_poly.pdbx_strand_id
1 'polypeptide(L)' 'MRDLVMYFMVVVNVVSTIGMVAGILMHSGKGGGLSDMFGGGSGAGIGSAAAERNLNRITFVVALVWVVSILSLGFLLVR' A
#
# COMPACT_ATOMS: atom_id res chain seq x y z
N MET A 1 9.91 28.71 -4.99
CA MET A 1 10.19 27.86 -3.81
C MET A 1 8.99 27.00 -3.45
N ARG A 2 7.82 27.57 -3.16
CA ARG A 2 6.60 26.81 -2.84
C ARG A 2 6.17 25.83 -3.94
N ASP A 3 6.16 26.26 -5.20
CA ASP A 3 5.70 25.42 -6.30
C ASP A 3 6.63 24.22 -6.51
N LEU A 4 7.94 24.39 -6.28
CA LEU A 4 8.91 23.30 -6.26
C LEU A 4 8.57 22.25 -5.18
N VAL A 5 8.24 22.68 -3.97
CA VAL A 5 7.84 21.78 -2.86
C VAL A 5 6.53 21.07 -3.20
N MET A 6 5.59 21.77 -3.81
CA MET A 6 4.32 21.21 -4.25
C MET A 6 4.51 20.11 -5.30
N TYR A 7 5.27 20.38 -6.38
CA TYR A 7 5.56 19.37 -7.40
C TYR A 7 6.29 18.16 -6.82
N PHE A 8 7.24 18.37 -5.93
CA PHE A 8 7.93 17.28 -5.24
C PHE A 8 6.96 16.40 -4.42
N MET A 9 6.09 17.01 -3.61
CA MET A 9 5.09 16.27 -2.82
C MET A 9 4.08 15.53 -3.70
N VAL A 10 3.66 16.11 -4.83
CA VAL A 10 2.78 15.44 -5.80
C VAL A 10 3.44 14.19 -6.35
N VAL A 11 4.71 14.27 -6.76
CA VAL A 11 5.46 13.11 -7.26
C VAL A 11 5.54 12.02 -6.19
N VAL A 12 5.88 12.37 -4.94
CA VAL A 12 5.91 11.42 -3.82
C VAL A 12 4.55 10.78 -3.58
N ASN A 13 3.46 11.54 -3.65
CA ASN A 13 2.11 11.02 -3.45
C ASN A 13 1.69 10.04 -4.56
N VAL A 14 1.98 10.36 -5.82
CA VAL A 14 1.68 9.48 -6.96
C VAL A 14 2.47 8.18 -6.86
N VAL A 15 3.79 8.28 -6.61
CA VAL A 15 4.66 7.10 -6.48
C VAL A 15 4.23 6.22 -5.30
N SER A 16 3.92 6.81 -4.15
CA SER A 16 3.44 6.06 -2.98
C SER A 16 2.08 5.41 -3.22
N THR A 17 1.17 6.06 -3.96
CA THR A 17 -0.12 5.48 -4.35
C THR A 17 0.08 4.23 -5.22
N ILE A 18 0.90 4.33 -6.27
CA ILE A 18 1.20 3.20 -7.16
C ILE A 18 1.87 2.06 -6.37
N GLY A 19 2.84 2.40 -5.51
CA GLY A 19 3.52 1.44 -4.65
C GLY A 19 2.58 0.75 -3.66
N MET A 20 1.58 1.46 -3.15
CA MET A 20 0.58 0.89 -2.24
C MET A 20 -0.36 -0.07 -2.98
N VAL A 21 -0.85 0.30 -4.18
CA VAL A 21 -1.68 -0.60 -5.00
C VAL A 21 -0.90 -1.87 -5.36
N ALA A 22 0.34 -1.73 -5.83
CA ALA A 22 1.21 -2.87 -6.13
C ALA A 22 1.46 -3.73 -4.89
N GLY A 23 1.74 -3.08 -3.74
CA GLY A 23 1.92 -3.74 -2.45
C GLY A 23 0.71 -4.58 -2.04
N ILE A 24 -0.50 -4.03 -2.17
CA ILE A 24 -1.75 -4.73 -1.85
C ILE A 24 -1.97 -5.90 -2.80
N LEU A 25 -1.77 -5.73 -4.11
CA LEU A 25 -1.96 -6.81 -5.09
C LEU A 25 -0.97 -7.97 -4.89
N MET A 26 0.22 -7.69 -4.37
CA MET A 26 1.21 -8.73 -4.03
C MET A 26 0.86 -9.51 -2.77
N HIS A 27 -0.06 -9.02 -1.92
CA HIS A 27 -0.54 -9.83 -0.81
C HIS A 27 -1.33 -10.99 -1.39
N SER A 28 -0.85 -12.22 -1.16
CA SER A 28 -1.56 -13.42 -1.58
C SER A 28 -3.00 -13.34 -1.08
N GLY A 29 -3.96 -13.47 -1.99
CA GLY A 29 -5.39 -13.41 -1.72
C GLY A 29 -5.85 -14.61 -0.90
N LYS A 30 -5.50 -14.66 0.39
CA LYS A 30 -6.05 -15.59 1.36
C LYS A 30 -7.51 -15.18 1.58
N GLY A 31 -8.45 -15.89 0.94
CA GLY A 31 -9.89 -15.70 1.20
C GLY A 31 -10.72 -15.02 0.10
N GLY A 32 -10.26 -15.01 -1.15
CA GLY A 32 -11.03 -14.43 -2.27
C GLY A 32 -12.12 -15.36 -2.87
N GLY A 33 -12.10 -16.65 -2.54
CA GLY A 33 -13.05 -17.64 -3.06
C GLY A 33 -14.15 -18.00 -2.06
N LEU A 34 -15.38 -18.25 -2.56
CA LEU A 34 -16.50 -18.73 -1.73
C LEU A 34 -16.13 -19.97 -0.89
N SER A 35 -15.30 -20.88 -1.39
CA SER A 35 -14.87 -22.07 -0.63
C SER A 35 -13.97 -21.75 0.57
N ASP A 36 -13.14 -20.70 0.47
CA ASP A 36 -12.31 -20.24 1.60
C ASP A 36 -13.18 -19.58 2.68
N MET A 37 -14.29 -18.95 2.28
CA MET A 37 -15.27 -18.37 3.21
C MET A 37 -16.15 -19.42 3.90
N PHE A 38 -16.29 -20.62 3.32
CA PHE A 38 -17.04 -21.76 3.89
C PHE A 38 -16.13 -22.82 4.55
N GLY A 39 -14.90 -22.47 4.92
CA GLY A 39 -14.00 -23.35 5.69
C GLY A 39 -13.24 -24.40 4.87
N GLY A 40 -13.29 -24.32 3.54
CA GLY A 40 -12.64 -25.26 2.61
C GLY A 40 -11.17 -24.93 2.29
N GLY A 41 -10.42 -24.34 3.22
CA GLY A 41 -9.11 -23.74 2.97
C GLY A 41 -7.91 -24.56 3.45
N SER A 42 -7.85 -25.88 3.25
CA SER A 42 -6.66 -26.69 3.54
C SER A 42 -5.63 -26.70 2.38
N GLY A 43 -5.50 -25.60 1.62
CA GLY A 43 -4.66 -25.60 0.42
C GLY A 43 -4.12 -24.27 -0.09
N ALA A 44 -4.24 -23.15 0.63
CA ALA A 44 -3.82 -21.86 0.09
C ALA A 44 -2.35 -21.51 0.41
N GLY A 45 -1.46 -21.83 -0.53
CA GLY A 45 -0.37 -20.93 -0.90
C GLY A 45 1.04 -21.39 -0.58
N ILE A 46 1.77 -21.79 -1.62
CA ILE A 46 3.23 -21.83 -1.68
C ILE A 46 3.74 -20.38 -1.64
N GLY A 47 3.62 -19.75 -0.47
CA GLY A 47 4.09 -18.40 -0.19
C GLY A 47 4.86 -18.44 1.12
N SER A 48 6.14 -18.07 1.10
CA SER A 48 6.95 -18.07 2.31
C SER A 48 6.31 -17.15 3.36
N ALA A 49 5.99 -17.68 4.55
CA ALA A 49 5.47 -16.89 5.67
C ALA A 49 6.38 -15.69 6.01
N ALA A 50 7.68 -15.81 5.74
CA ALA A 50 8.64 -14.72 5.87
C ALA A 50 8.45 -13.64 4.79
N ALA A 51 8.15 -14.02 3.54
CA ALA A 51 7.87 -13.10 2.46
C ALA A 51 6.59 -12.29 2.72
N GLU A 52 5.52 -12.93 3.19
CA GLU A 52 4.28 -12.23 3.59
C GLU A 52 4.52 -11.22 4.73
N ARG A 53 5.27 -11.62 5.76
CA ARG A 53 5.58 -10.73 6.89
C ARG A 53 6.43 -9.54 6.48
N ASN A 54 7.33 -9.72 5.51
CA ASN A 54 8.13 -8.62 4.99
C ASN A 54 7.31 -7.71 4.07
N LEU A 55 6.46 -8.28 3.22
CA LEU A 55 5.56 -7.50 2.37
C LEU A 55 4.61 -6.63 3.21
N ASN A 56 4.03 -7.18 4.28
CA ASN A 56 3.20 -6.43 5.23
C ASN A 56 3.95 -5.22 5.81
N ARG A 57 5.22 -5.41 6.21
CA ARG A 57 6.05 -4.32 6.74
C ARG A 57 6.33 -3.24 5.70
N ILE A 58 6.64 -3.62 4.47
CA ILE A 58 6.89 -2.68 3.38
C ILE A 58 5.61 -1.89 3.07
N THR A 59 4.47 -2.57 2.91
CA THR A 59 3.20 -1.91 2.62
C THR A 59 2.75 -0.99 3.75
N PHE A 60 2.99 -1.36 5.02
CA PHE A 60 2.73 -0.48 6.16
C PHE A 60 3.54 0.81 6.10
N VAL A 61 4.84 0.73 5.79
CA VAL A 61 5.71 1.91 5.66
C VAL A 61 5.26 2.78 4.47
N VAL A 62 4.93 2.16 3.33
CA VAL A 62 4.43 2.88 2.14
C VAL A 62 3.11 3.59 2.45
N ALA A 63 2.20 2.94 3.18
CA ALA A 63 0.93 3.54 3.60
C ALA A 63 1.15 4.74 4.52
N LEU A 64 2.11 4.67 5.45
CA LEU A 64 2.45 5.79 6.33
C LEU A 64 2.97 6.99 5.53
N VAL A 65 3.87 6.76 4.56
CA VAL A 65 4.39 7.81 3.66
C VAL A 65 3.26 8.41 2.84
N TRP A 66 2.36 7.59 2.31
CA TRP A 66 1.20 8.05 1.56
C TRP A 66 0.30 8.96 2.40
N VAL A 67 -0.05 8.57 3.64
CA VAL A 67 -0.86 9.38 4.57
C VAL A 67 -0.17 10.72 4.89
N VAL A 68 1.12 10.71 5.19
CA VAL A 68 1.85 11.97 5.45
C VAL A 68 1.86 12.87 4.21
N SER A 69 2.04 12.28 3.02
CA SER A 69 2.06 13.04 1.77
C SER A 69 0.71 13.69 1.44
N ILE A 70 -0.40 12.98 1.65
CA ILE A 70 -1.74 13.51 1.33
C ILE A 70 -2.15 14.61 2.31
N LEU A 71 -1.83 14.47 3.60
CA LEU A 71 -2.04 15.52 4.59
C LEU A 71 -1.21 16.77 4.27
N SER A 72 0.07 16.58 3.95
CA SER A 72 0.97 17.68 3.58
C SER A 72 0.48 18.42 2.34
N LEU A 73 0.06 17.68 1.30
CA LEU A 73 -0.55 18.28 0.10
C LEU A 73 -1.84 19.01 0.43
N GLY A 74 -2.71 18.47 1.28
CA GLY A 74 -3.92 19.15 1.74
C GLY A 74 -3.63 20.53 2.34
N PHE A 75 -2.64 20.65 3.22
CA PHE A 75 -2.24 21.94 3.79
C PHE A 75 -1.53 22.88 2.81
N LEU A 76 -0.79 22.34 1.84
CA LEU A 76 -0.09 23.12 0.81
C LEU A 76 -1.03 23.64 -0.28
N LEU A 77 -2.13 22.92 -0.58
CA LEU A 77 -3.11 23.31 -1.58
C LEU A 77 -4.14 24.32 -1.06
N VAL A 78 -4.51 24.24 0.23
CA VAL A 78 -5.58 25.05 0.84
C VAL A 78 -5.14 26.48 1.18
N ARG A 79 -3.87 26.82 0.96
CA ARG A 79 -3.29 28.14 1.25
C ARG A 79 -3.15 29.01 0.01
#